data_AF-A0A4Z2BAH4-F1
#
_entry.id   AF-A0A4Z2BAH4-F1
#
_cell.length_a   1.000
_cell.length_b   1.000
_cell.length_c   1.000
_cell.angle_alpha   90.00
_cell.angle_beta   90.00
_cell.angle_gamma   90.00
#
_symmetry.space_group_name_H-M   'P 1'
#
loop_
_entity.id
_entity.type
_entity.pdbx_description
1 polymer ?
#
loop_
_entity_poly.entity_id
_entity_poly.type
_entity_poly.pdbx_seq_one_letter_code
_entity_poly.pdbx_strand_id
1 'polypeptide(L)'
;MTSAWVAVLSQGTPAAAWPAGTFCTVTPVWRNAPPGTRADSKQHESSQLCDADSGLESALILRRTSARKKKRCDLELQSLCPKLCLGNNTIDSVTSAQALRGCTVIQGNLIIKIRGGNNIAAELEASLGQIEEITGYLTVRRAYALVSLSFLRKLRVIKGEHLEADTYSFYALDNQNLRELWDWTKHNLTIQRGRTFFHYNSKLCMSEIKKMVAITGADSRNQKNDIAGRTNGDQASCETKLLKFTTIKTTFNMIMLKWETFWPSDFRDLLGFMVLYKEAPYRNVTEFDGQDACGSNSWTIADVDPPSRPTDGKKAENPKHLIRPLKPWTQYAIMVKTQLSASDEAPGARSQERDHLRLDQRIQSLCASGPHLLLQLLLSDHLEVETSHQPQRQHHPLPGHLSETA
;
A
#
# COMPACT_ATOMS: atom_id res chain seq x y z
N MET A 1 -36.03 -39.45 27.65
CA MET A 1 -35.02 -38.81 28.51
C MET A 1 -35.13 -37.31 28.26
N THR A 2 -36.07 -36.59 28.87
CA THR A 2 -35.91 -35.82 30.15
C THR A 2 -34.59 -35.04 30.15
N SER A 3 -34.56 -33.71 30.18
CA SER A 3 -35.16 -32.87 31.22
C SER A 3 -35.27 -31.41 30.81
N ALA A 4 -36.39 -30.79 31.19
CA ALA A 4 -36.63 -29.35 31.25
C ALA A 4 -36.11 -28.78 32.58
N TRP A 5 -35.80 -27.47 32.61
CA TRP A 5 -35.80 -26.64 33.82
C TRP A 5 -36.47 -25.30 33.52
N VAL A 6 -37.16 -24.80 34.55
CA VAL A 6 -38.15 -23.73 34.56
C VAL A 6 -37.61 -22.52 35.36
N ALA A 7 -37.92 -21.32 34.84
CA ALA A 7 -38.18 -19.99 35.44
C ALA A 7 -37.31 -19.41 36.56
N VAL A 8 -37.10 -18.08 36.53
CA VAL A 8 -37.69 -17.11 37.48
C VAL A 8 -37.79 -15.72 36.82
N LEU A 9 -38.97 -15.10 36.93
CA LEU A 9 -39.27 -13.67 36.72
C LEU A 9 -39.20 -12.93 38.06
N SER A 10 -38.73 -11.68 38.07
CA SER A 10 -39.03 -10.71 39.13
C SER A 10 -39.17 -9.30 38.54
N GLN A 11 -40.26 -8.63 38.90
CA GLN A 11 -40.60 -7.23 38.59
C GLN A 11 -40.06 -6.28 39.68
N GLY A 12 -39.96 -4.97 39.39
CA GLY A 12 -40.08 -3.89 40.40
C GLY A 12 -39.05 -2.75 40.36
N THR A 13 -39.50 -1.58 39.87
CA THR A 13 -38.93 -0.20 39.85
C THR A 13 -38.78 0.44 41.26
N PRO A 14 -38.18 1.66 41.51
CA PRO A 14 -38.22 2.89 40.69
C PRO A 14 -36.99 3.83 40.67
N ALA A 15 -37.21 4.98 40.01
CA ALA A 15 -36.32 6.07 39.65
C ALA A 15 -35.73 6.92 40.79
N ALA A 16 -34.61 7.59 40.52
CA ALA A 16 -34.13 8.77 41.24
C ALA A 16 -33.53 9.81 40.27
N ALA A 17 -33.79 11.08 40.56
CA ALA A 17 -33.51 12.27 39.75
C ALA A 17 -32.22 13.00 40.18
N TRP A 18 -31.51 13.57 39.19
CA TRP A 18 -30.70 14.82 39.05
C TRP A 18 -30.09 15.52 40.30
N PRO A 19 -28.88 16.13 40.20
CA PRO A 19 -28.74 17.46 39.58
C PRO A 19 -27.47 17.73 38.73
N ALA A 20 -27.51 18.91 38.11
CA ALA A 20 -26.67 19.49 37.06
C ALA A 20 -25.38 20.19 37.53
N GLY A 21 -24.52 20.52 36.55
CA GLY A 21 -23.45 21.53 36.61
C GLY A 21 -22.12 20.97 37.14
N THR A 22 -20.98 21.15 36.47
CA THR A 22 -20.31 22.46 36.41
C THR A 22 -19.19 22.42 35.35
N PHE A 23 -19.16 23.47 34.53
CA PHE A 23 -18.07 23.85 33.63
C PHE A 23 -16.83 24.27 34.43
N CYS A 24 -15.63 23.83 34.05
CA CYS A 24 -14.38 24.42 34.50
C CYS A 24 -13.59 24.97 33.31
N THR A 25 -13.80 26.24 33.02
CA THR A 25 -12.84 27.12 32.35
C THR A 25 -11.97 27.76 33.43
N VAL A 26 -10.64 27.74 33.28
CA VAL A 26 -9.75 28.56 34.10
C VAL A 26 -8.71 29.22 33.21
N THR A 27 -8.87 30.54 33.07
CA THR A 27 -7.90 31.52 32.57
C THR A 27 -6.83 31.82 33.63
N PRO A 28 -5.66 32.37 33.23
CA PRO A 28 -4.47 32.40 34.07
C PRO A 28 -4.45 33.61 35.01
N VAL A 29 -3.93 33.43 36.22
CA VAL A 29 -3.59 34.52 37.14
C VAL A 29 -2.07 34.61 37.25
N TRP A 30 -1.52 35.75 36.83
CA TRP A 30 -0.16 36.17 37.12
C TRP A 30 -0.11 36.79 38.52
N ARG A 31 0.84 36.39 39.36
CA ARG A 31 1.46 37.26 40.38
C ARG A 31 2.77 36.68 40.94
N ASN A 32 3.85 37.42 40.65
CA ASN A 32 5.03 37.79 41.45
C ASN A 32 5.81 36.73 42.26
N ALA A 33 7.10 36.61 41.89
CA ALA A 33 8.20 36.11 42.73
C ALA A 33 8.55 37.09 43.88
N PRO A 34 9.27 36.65 44.95
CA PRO A 34 10.73 36.86 45.02
C PRO A 34 11.46 35.70 45.78
N PRO A 35 12.76 35.74 46.15
CA PRO A 35 13.73 34.75 45.64
C PRO A 35 14.42 33.88 46.72
N GLY A 36 15.02 32.78 46.24
CA GLY A 36 16.18 32.15 46.89
C GLY A 36 15.88 30.95 47.77
N THR A 37 16.26 29.76 47.29
CA THR A 37 17.18 28.83 47.97
C THR A 37 17.41 27.60 47.09
N ARG A 38 18.62 27.06 47.19
CA ARG A 38 19.26 26.07 46.33
C ARG A 38 19.01 24.66 46.88
N ALA A 39 18.45 23.73 46.11
CA ALA A 39 18.68 22.28 46.26
C ALA A 39 18.11 21.48 45.07
N ASP A 40 19.02 20.85 44.33
CA ASP A 40 18.96 19.59 43.60
C ASP A 40 17.62 19.07 43.04
N SER A 41 17.48 19.23 41.72
CA SER A 41 16.64 18.35 40.89
C SER A 41 17.54 17.63 39.88
N LYS A 42 17.73 16.31 40.09
CA LYS A 42 18.26 15.39 39.09
C LYS A 42 17.38 15.46 37.83
N GLN A 43 17.89 16.10 36.79
CA GLN A 43 17.35 15.95 35.44
C GLN A 43 17.90 14.66 34.84
N HIS A 44 16.99 13.80 34.39
CA HIS A 44 17.30 12.74 33.44
C HIS A 44 17.82 13.40 32.15
N GLU A 45 19.14 13.46 32.02
CA GLU A 45 19.81 13.85 30.79
C GLU A 45 19.80 12.63 29.86
N SER A 46 18.87 12.63 28.89
CA SER A 46 18.95 11.77 27.71
C SER A 46 20.11 12.27 26.85
N SER A 47 21.32 11.84 27.17
CA SER A 47 22.50 11.99 26.32
C SER A 47 22.35 11.09 25.09
N GLN A 48 21.72 11.59 24.02
CA GLN A 48 21.94 11.05 22.69
C GLN A 48 23.33 11.51 22.24
N LEU A 49 24.32 10.66 22.52
CA LEU A 49 25.60 10.69 21.87
C LEU A 49 25.35 10.33 20.40
N CYS A 50 25.57 11.27 19.48
CA CYS A 50 25.92 10.87 18.13
C CYS A 50 27.29 10.22 18.23
N ASP A 51 27.39 8.90 18.03
CA ASP A 51 28.68 8.22 17.93
C ASP A 51 29.46 8.84 16.77
N ALA A 52 30.39 9.71 17.11
CA ALA A 52 31.31 10.36 16.19
C ALA A 52 32.52 9.46 15.96
N ASP A 53 32.29 8.23 15.52
CA ASP A 53 33.33 7.31 15.03
C ASP A 53 32.97 6.86 13.61
N SER A 54 33.05 7.81 12.68
CA SER A 54 33.21 7.50 11.26
C SER A 54 34.23 8.47 10.69
N GLY A 55 35.47 8.01 10.61
CA GLY A 55 36.55 8.69 9.92
C GLY A 55 36.17 8.90 8.45
N LEU A 56 35.73 10.12 8.14
CA LEU A 56 35.74 10.65 6.79
C LEU A 56 36.64 11.88 6.83
N GLU A 57 37.87 11.73 6.34
CA GLU A 57 38.67 12.87 5.93
C GLU A 57 37.90 13.63 4.84
N SER A 58 37.17 14.65 5.24
CA SER A 58 36.90 15.78 4.37
C SER A 58 37.95 16.82 4.69
N ALA A 59 38.93 16.95 3.80
CA ALA A 59 39.94 18.00 3.84
C ALA A 59 39.26 19.38 3.70
N LEU A 60 38.76 19.92 4.80
CA LEU A 60 38.52 21.34 4.94
C LEU A 60 39.83 21.96 5.44
N ILE A 61 40.46 22.76 4.58
CA ILE A 61 41.54 23.66 4.98
C ILE A 61 40.95 24.67 5.98
N LEU A 62 41.05 24.38 7.28
CA LEU A 62 40.80 25.36 8.33
C LEU A 62 42.11 26.07 8.67
N ARG A 63 42.20 27.36 8.30
CA ARG A 63 43.15 28.27 8.93
C ARG A 63 42.84 28.32 10.42
N ARG A 64 43.77 27.82 11.25
CA ARG A 64 43.70 27.87 12.70
C ARG A 64 43.58 29.31 13.19
N THR A 65 42.44 29.66 13.77
CA THR A 65 42.39 30.67 14.83
C THR A 65 41.66 30.07 16.02
N SER A 66 42.30 30.23 17.19
CA SER A 66 41.92 29.62 18.46
C SER A 66 40.63 30.22 19.01
N ALA A 67 39.58 29.41 19.17
CA ALA A 67 38.50 29.65 20.12
C ALA A 67 37.73 28.34 20.35
N ARG A 68 37.68 27.85 21.60
CA ARG A 68 36.82 26.74 22.04
C ARG A 68 35.35 27.11 21.81
N LYS A 69 34.78 26.77 20.65
CA LYS A 69 33.33 26.82 20.42
C LYS A 69 32.73 25.46 20.79
N LYS A 70 31.91 25.46 21.84
CA LYS A 70 30.97 24.38 22.17
C LYS A 70 30.16 24.09 20.91
N LYS A 71 30.31 22.89 20.32
CA LYS A 71 29.54 22.47 19.16
C LYS A 71 28.07 22.39 19.58
N ARG A 72 27.30 23.40 19.17
CA ARG A 72 25.85 23.37 19.22
C ARG A 72 25.42 22.72 17.92
N CYS A 73 24.69 21.60 17.98
CA CYS A 73 23.95 21.14 16.81
C CYS A 73 22.88 22.20 16.55
N ASP A 74 23.01 22.96 15.47
CA ASP A 74 21.97 23.90 15.06
C ASP A 74 20.68 23.11 14.82
N LEU A 75 19.66 23.46 15.60
CA LEU A 75 18.44 22.67 15.79
C LEU A 75 17.48 22.72 14.58
N GLU A 76 17.86 23.39 13.48
CA GLU A 76 17.08 23.45 12.24
C GLU A 76 17.37 22.27 11.28
N LEU A 77 18.41 21.47 11.53
CA LEU A 77 18.80 20.35 10.66
C LEU A 77 18.45 18.96 11.24
N GLN A 78 17.38 18.86 12.05
CA GLN A 78 16.96 17.60 12.67
C GLN A 78 16.22 16.62 11.73
N SER A 79 16.04 16.94 10.44
CA SER A 79 15.25 16.10 9.53
C SER A 79 16.02 15.36 8.42
N LEU A 80 17.36 15.42 8.35
CA LEU A 80 18.09 14.80 7.22
C LEU A 80 19.42 14.11 7.57
N CYS A 81 19.74 13.82 8.84
CA CYS A 81 20.90 12.98 9.13
C CYS A 81 20.53 11.50 8.89
N PRO A 82 21.15 10.82 7.90
CA PRO A 82 20.88 9.41 7.68
C PRO A 82 21.29 8.60 8.91
N LYS A 83 20.45 7.65 9.34
CA LYS A 83 20.81 6.66 10.35
C LYS A 83 21.46 5.48 9.63
N LEU A 84 22.77 5.33 9.84
CA LEU A 84 23.54 4.22 9.28
C LEU A 84 23.40 2.99 10.17
N CYS A 85 23.14 1.85 9.54
CA CYS A 85 23.07 0.55 10.21
C CYS A 85 24.03 -0.40 9.50
N LEU A 86 25.01 -0.90 10.27
CA LEU A 86 26.17 -1.60 9.74
C LEU A 86 25.93 -3.11 9.61
N GLY A 87 26.63 -3.74 8.67
CA GLY A 87 26.78 -5.19 8.59
C GLY A 87 25.71 -5.91 7.77
N ASN A 88 25.75 -7.25 7.85
CA ASN A 88 24.85 -8.13 7.12
C ASN A 88 23.59 -8.39 7.93
N ASN A 89 22.50 -7.77 7.52
CA ASN A 89 21.25 -7.81 8.25
C ASN A 89 20.32 -8.88 7.67
N THR A 90 20.05 -9.90 8.47
CA THR A 90 19.13 -10.98 8.09
C THR A 90 17.80 -10.79 8.79
N ILE A 91 16.73 -10.67 8.01
CA ILE A 91 15.36 -10.50 8.45
C ILE A 91 14.61 -11.83 8.30
N ASP A 92 14.47 -12.55 9.41
CA ASP A 92 13.73 -13.82 9.48
C ASP A 92 12.53 -13.80 10.43
N SER A 93 12.38 -12.71 11.16
CA SER A 93 11.33 -12.48 12.15
C SER A 93 11.01 -10.99 12.27
N VAL A 94 9.85 -10.66 12.84
CA VAL A 94 9.48 -9.27 13.17
C VAL A 94 10.54 -8.63 14.07
N THR A 95 11.07 -9.37 15.06
CA THR A 95 12.11 -8.87 15.98
C THR A 95 13.37 -8.45 15.24
N SER A 96 13.84 -9.25 14.28
CA SER A 96 15.01 -8.90 13.46
C SER A 96 14.76 -7.66 12.59
N ALA A 97 13.53 -7.45 12.11
CA ALA A 97 13.16 -6.23 11.40
C ALA A 97 13.16 -5.00 12.31
N GLN A 98 12.56 -5.12 13.50
CA GLN A 98 12.47 -4.03 14.47
C GLN A 98 13.84 -3.51 14.93
N ALA A 99 14.88 -4.34 14.91
CA ALA A 99 16.26 -3.91 15.16
C ALA A 99 16.76 -2.85 14.15
N LEU A 100 16.20 -2.83 12.94
CA LEU A 100 16.51 -1.84 11.89
C LEU A 100 15.58 -0.63 11.90
N ARG A 101 14.75 -0.46 12.93
CA ARG A 101 13.79 0.64 12.96
C ARG A 101 14.50 2.00 12.92
N GLY A 102 14.04 2.82 11.97
CA GLY A 102 14.57 4.16 11.72
C GLY A 102 15.89 4.19 10.94
N CYS A 103 16.47 3.05 10.56
CA CYS A 103 17.63 3.03 9.66
C CYS A 103 17.22 3.61 8.30
N THR A 104 18.06 4.49 7.74
CA THR A 104 17.87 5.02 6.38
C THR A 104 18.91 4.47 5.41
N VAL A 105 20.10 4.11 5.89
CA VAL A 105 21.17 3.51 5.09
C VAL A 105 21.62 2.20 5.72
N ILE A 106 21.60 1.12 4.95
CA ILE A 106 22.22 -0.15 5.32
C ILE A 106 23.62 -0.19 4.70
N GLN A 107 24.64 -0.05 5.55
CA GLN A 107 26.03 -0.20 5.13
C GLN A 107 26.43 -1.68 5.23
N GLY A 108 26.00 -2.44 4.23
CA GLY A 108 26.13 -3.88 4.16
C GLY A 108 25.00 -4.50 3.33
N ASN A 109 24.66 -5.74 3.65
CA ASN A 109 23.70 -6.55 2.89
C ASN A 109 22.38 -6.69 3.65
N LEU A 110 21.26 -6.76 2.92
CA LEU A 110 19.93 -7.03 3.48
C LEU A 110 19.40 -8.36 2.94
N ILE A 111 19.12 -9.31 3.84
CA ILE A 111 18.66 -10.66 3.48
C ILE A 111 17.32 -10.92 4.15
N ILE A 112 16.25 -11.03 3.38
CA ILE A 112 14.89 -11.27 3.85
C ILE A 112 14.52 -12.74 3.60
N LYS A 113 14.17 -13.46 4.67
CA LYS A 113 13.85 -14.90 4.64
C LYS A 113 12.70 -15.29 5.58
N ILE A 114 11.74 -14.38 5.75
CA ILE A 114 10.62 -14.52 6.69
C ILE A 114 9.56 -15.51 6.20
N ARG A 115 9.28 -16.53 7.00
CA ARG A 115 8.37 -17.63 6.61
C ARG A 115 6.94 -17.47 7.10
N GLY A 116 6.72 -16.73 8.19
CA GLY A 116 5.42 -16.57 8.79
C GLY A 116 5.44 -15.66 10.01
N GLY A 117 4.25 -15.34 10.51
CA GLY A 117 3.99 -14.48 11.66
C GLY A 117 2.72 -13.67 11.42
N ASN A 118 2.32 -12.88 12.42
CA ASN A 118 1.09 -12.08 12.36
C ASN A 118 1.44 -10.64 11.94
N ASN A 119 0.63 -10.03 11.06
CA ASN A 119 0.79 -8.65 10.61
C ASN A 119 2.21 -8.31 10.08
N ILE A 120 2.83 -9.25 9.35
CA ILE A 120 4.20 -9.14 8.85
C ILE A 120 4.37 -7.89 7.99
N ALA A 121 3.48 -7.63 7.04
CA ALA A 121 3.58 -6.50 6.12
C ALA A 121 3.62 -5.16 6.89
N ALA A 122 2.71 -4.98 7.84
CA ALA A 122 2.63 -3.76 8.65
C ALA A 122 3.87 -3.60 9.56
N GLU A 123 4.32 -4.66 10.21
CA GLU A 123 5.51 -4.64 11.07
C GLU A 123 6.80 -4.40 10.27
N LEU A 124 6.93 -5.01 9.09
CA LEU A 124 8.05 -4.78 8.19
C LEU A 124 8.03 -3.36 7.63
N GLU A 125 6.88 -2.80 7.26
CA GLU A 125 6.81 -1.41 6.80
C GLU A 125 7.17 -0.44 7.92
N ALA A 126 6.66 -0.67 9.14
CA ALA A 126 6.98 0.16 10.30
C ALA A 126 8.47 0.13 10.67
N SER A 127 9.14 -1.00 10.39
CA SER A 127 10.54 -1.21 10.76
C SER A 127 11.52 -0.84 9.64
N LEU A 128 11.25 -1.27 8.41
CA LEU A 128 12.16 -1.18 7.26
C LEU A 128 11.75 -0.10 6.25
N GLY A 129 10.56 0.49 6.37
CA GLY A 129 10.03 1.43 5.38
C GLY A 129 10.74 2.79 5.32
N GLN A 130 11.69 3.06 6.22
CA GLN A 130 12.56 4.24 6.18
C GLN A 130 13.88 4.03 5.45
N ILE A 131 14.22 2.78 5.10
CA ILE A 131 15.46 2.47 4.38
C ILE A 131 15.38 3.04 2.97
N GLU A 132 16.37 3.85 2.61
CA GLU A 132 16.50 4.55 1.33
C GLU A 132 17.63 3.97 0.48
N GLU A 133 18.70 3.48 1.13
CA GLU A 133 19.90 2.97 0.46
C GLU A 133 20.40 1.66 1.10
N ILE A 134 20.81 0.72 0.25
CA ILE A 134 21.57 -0.48 0.62
C ILE A 134 22.90 -0.44 -0.14
N THR A 135 24.03 -0.44 0.57
CA THR A 135 25.35 -0.37 -0.08
C THR A 135 25.76 -1.71 -0.71
N GLY A 136 25.37 -2.82 -0.11
CA GLY A 136 25.59 -4.16 -0.63
C GLY A 136 24.48 -4.63 -1.57
N TYR A 137 23.94 -5.82 -1.29
CA TYR A 137 22.86 -6.44 -2.07
C TYR A 137 21.57 -6.65 -1.25
N LEU A 138 20.46 -6.86 -1.96
CA LEU A 138 19.17 -7.26 -1.41
C LEU A 138 18.82 -8.70 -1.85
N THR A 139 18.72 -9.61 -0.88
CA THR A 139 18.29 -11.00 -1.11
C THR A 139 16.92 -11.22 -0.48
N VAL A 140 15.96 -11.70 -1.25
CA VAL A 140 14.63 -12.15 -0.80
C VAL A 140 14.51 -13.63 -1.14
N ARG A 141 14.66 -14.51 -0.15
CA ARG A 141 14.69 -15.95 -0.38
C ARG A 141 13.81 -16.70 0.60
N ARG A 142 12.99 -17.63 0.11
CA ARG A 142 12.08 -18.43 0.96
C ARG A 142 11.23 -17.56 1.88
N ALA A 143 10.87 -16.37 1.41
CA ALA A 143 10.10 -15.39 2.17
C ALA A 143 8.61 -15.65 1.97
N TYR A 144 8.13 -16.81 2.41
CA TYR A 144 6.78 -17.32 2.10
C TYR A 144 5.64 -16.46 2.67
N ALA A 145 5.93 -15.60 3.66
CA ALA A 145 4.94 -14.68 4.20
C ALA A 145 4.67 -13.47 3.29
N LEU A 146 5.60 -13.14 2.38
CA LEU A 146 5.57 -11.90 1.60
C LEU A 146 4.72 -12.06 0.34
N VAL A 147 3.85 -11.07 0.12
CA VAL A 147 3.06 -10.91 -1.10
C VAL A 147 3.59 -9.76 -1.97
N SER A 148 4.19 -8.72 -1.36
CA SER A 148 4.80 -7.57 -2.03
C SER A 148 6.07 -7.10 -1.31
N LEU A 149 6.98 -6.40 -2.00
CA LEU A 149 8.13 -5.70 -1.38
C LEU A 149 7.85 -4.22 -1.09
N SER A 150 6.59 -3.78 -1.26
CA SER A 150 6.13 -2.41 -1.02
C SER A 150 6.45 -1.86 0.38
N PHE A 151 6.63 -2.73 1.39
CA PHE A 151 7.07 -2.33 2.73
C PHE A 151 8.45 -1.62 2.73
N LEU A 152 9.31 -1.89 1.74
CA LEU A 152 10.54 -1.12 1.46
C LEU A 152 10.19 0.16 0.69
N ARG A 153 9.26 0.96 1.25
CA ARG A 153 8.59 2.06 0.55
C ARG A 153 9.54 3.12 0.01
N LYS A 154 10.58 3.43 0.80
CA LYS A 154 11.56 4.49 0.50
C LYS A 154 12.83 4.01 -0.19
N LEU A 155 13.02 2.71 -0.37
CA LEU A 155 14.26 2.20 -0.97
C LEU A 155 14.41 2.77 -2.40
N ARG A 156 15.52 3.44 -2.68
CA ARG A 156 15.81 4.05 -3.99
C ARG A 156 17.10 3.55 -4.61
N VAL A 157 18.06 3.09 -3.80
CA VAL A 157 19.40 2.75 -4.29
C VAL A 157 19.87 1.42 -3.72
N ILE A 158 20.33 0.54 -4.60
CA ILE A 158 21.17 -0.62 -4.26
C ILE A 158 22.50 -0.42 -4.97
N LYS A 159 23.57 -0.18 -4.22
CA LYS A 159 24.88 0.12 -4.81
C LYS A 159 25.57 -1.14 -5.34
N GLY A 160 25.43 -2.27 -4.65
CA GLY A 160 26.06 -3.52 -5.05
C GLY A 160 27.56 -3.55 -4.79
N GLU A 161 28.08 -2.86 -3.76
CA GLU A 161 29.49 -2.90 -3.30
C GLU A 161 29.93 -4.31 -2.89
N HIS A 162 28.98 -5.11 -2.42
CA HIS A 162 29.06 -6.56 -2.29
C HIS A 162 27.93 -7.19 -3.12
N LEU A 163 28.14 -8.40 -3.62
CA LEU A 163 27.20 -9.11 -4.47
C LEU A 163 26.94 -10.52 -3.91
N GLU A 164 25.68 -10.96 -3.95
CA GLU A 164 25.32 -12.35 -3.64
C GLU A 164 25.90 -13.26 -4.73
N ALA A 165 26.60 -14.32 -4.32
CA ALA A 165 27.37 -15.21 -5.20
C ALA A 165 28.30 -14.44 -6.17
N ASP A 166 28.90 -13.34 -5.68
CA ASP A 166 29.81 -12.45 -6.43
C ASP A 166 29.21 -11.86 -7.72
N THR A 167 27.89 -11.92 -7.86
CA THR A 167 27.21 -11.69 -9.13
C THR A 167 26.00 -10.78 -9.02
N TYR A 168 25.16 -11.01 -8.00
CA TYR A 168 23.82 -10.44 -7.96
C TYR A 168 23.70 -9.36 -6.88
N SER A 169 23.14 -8.21 -7.26
CA SER A 169 22.80 -7.14 -6.30
C SER A 169 21.34 -7.20 -5.87
N PHE A 170 20.50 -7.87 -6.65
CA PHE A 170 19.14 -8.23 -6.26
C PHE A 170 18.91 -9.71 -6.52
N TYR A 171 18.47 -10.45 -5.50
CA TYR A 171 18.33 -11.90 -5.58
C TYR A 171 16.98 -12.35 -5.02
N ALA A 172 16.06 -12.82 -5.89
CA ALA A 172 14.75 -13.34 -5.51
C ALA A 172 14.61 -14.83 -5.84
N LEU A 173 14.56 -15.68 -4.81
CA LEU A 173 14.50 -17.14 -4.96
C LEU A 173 13.44 -17.79 -4.07
N ASP A 174 12.61 -18.65 -4.66
CA ASP A 174 11.66 -19.52 -3.94
C ASP A 174 10.72 -18.70 -3.04
N ASN A 175 10.05 -17.68 -3.60
CA ASN A 175 9.06 -16.88 -2.89
C ASN A 175 7.65 -17.24 -3.39
N GLN A 176 7.06 -18.28 -2.81
CA GLN A 176 5.81 -18.90 -3.29
C GLN A 176 4.57 -17.99 -3.30
N ASN A 177 4.58 -16.90 -2.52
CA ASN A 177 3.44 -16.00 -2.39
C ASN A 177 3.69 -14.58 -2.92
N LEU A 178 4.91 -14.29 -3.38
CA LEU A 178 5.28 -12.98 -3.90
C LEU A 178 4.56 -12.75 -5.23
N ARG A 179 3.79 -11.67 -5.33
CA ARG A 179 2.96 -11.30 -6.50
C ARG A 179 3.39 -10.00 -7.15
N GLU A 180 3.89 -9.08 -6.35
CA GLU A 180 4.34 -7.75 -6.78
C GLU A 180 5.70 -7.44 -6.15
N LEU A 181 6.52 -6.62 -6.81
CA LEU A 181 7.72 -6.08 -6.20
C LEU A 181 7.41 -4.73 -5.57
N TRP A 182 7.08 -3.74 -6.39
CA TRP A 182 6.66 -2.42 -5.96
C TRP A 182 5.60 -1.85 -6.91
N ASP A 183 4.80 -0.90 -6.43
CA ASP A 183 4.01 -0.05 -7.32
C ASP A 183 4.93 0.90 -8.09
N TRP A 184 5.38 0.46 -9.26
CA TRP A 184 6.28 1.20 -10.16
C TRP A 184 5.71 2.53 -10.67
N THR A 185 4.42 2.80 -10.49
CA THR A 185 3.86 4.11 -10.83
C THR A 185 4.25 5.18 -9.81
N LYS A 186 4.60 4.77 -8.59
CA LYS A 186 4.96 5.64 -7.45
C LYS A 186 6.38 5.38 -6.94
N HIS A 187 7.00 4.29 -7.37
CA HIS A 187 8.28 3.83 -6.87
C HIS A 187 9.34 3.84 -7.98
N ASN A 188 10.55 4.28 -7.62
CA ASN A 188 11.73 4.19 -8.46
C ASN A 188 12.86 3.54 -7.66
N LEU A 189 13.67 2.74 -8.33
CA LEU A 189 14.80 2.01 -7.76
C LEU A 189 15.94 2.02 -8.78
N THR A 190 17.15 2.30 -8.33
CA THR A 190 18.37 2.23 -9.15
C THR A 190 19.31 1.17 -8.59
N ILE A 191 19.76 0.26 -9.44
CA ILE A 191 20.76 -0.75 -9.11
C ILE A 191 22.07 -0.35 -9.78
N GLN A 192 23.05 0.14 -9.03
CA GLN A 192 24.27 0.70 -9.62
C GLN A 192 25.20 -0.38 -10.17
N ARG A 193 25.41 -1.48 -9.43
CA ARG A 193 26.25 -2.62 -9.81
C ARG A 193 25.54 -3.94 -9.58
N GLY A 194 26.01 -5.00 -10.24
CA GLY A 194 25.48 -6.36 -10.12
C GLY A 194 24.31 -6.64 -11.06
N ARG A 195 23.94 -7.93 -11.12
CA ARG A 195 22.82 -8.48 -11.89
C ARG A 195 21.61 -8.74 -11.00
N THR A 196 20.46 -9.03 -11.60
CA THR A 196 19.24 -9.44 -10.89
C THR A 196 18.94 -10.91 -11.12
N PHE A 197 18.59 -11.65 -10.08
CA PHE A 197 18.27 -13.08 -10.15
C PHE A 197 16.81 -13.35 -9.75
N PHE A 198 16.08 -14.10 -10.56
CA PHE A 198 14.67 -14.48 -10.32
C PHE A 198 14.40 -15.93 -10.69
N HIS A 199 14.21 -16.78 -9.67
CA HIS A 199 13.88 -18.20 -9.85
C HIS A 199 12.83 -18.64 -8.82
N TYR A 200 11.94 -19.57 -9.21
CA TYR A 200 10.90 -20.14 -8.34
C TYR A 200 10.01 -19.10 -7.62
N ASN A 201 9.57 -18.04 -8.33
CA ASN A 201 8.60 -17.08 -7.82
C ASN A 201 7.25 -17.30 -8.52
N SER A 202 6.53 -18.35 -8.13
CA SER A 202 5.44 -18.88 -8.95
C SER A 202 4.25 -17.95 -9.14
N LYS A 203 4.03 -17.03 -8.19
CA LYS A 203 2.96 -16.03 -8.26
C LYS A 203 3.42 -14.66 -8.75
N LEU A 204 4.72 -14.48 -9.04
CA LEU A 204 5.30 -13.22 -9.51
C LEU A 204 5.33 -13.18 -11.03
N CYS A 205 4.52 -12.31 -11.61
CA CYS A 205 4.39 -12.20 -13.06
C CYS A 205 5.70 -11.80 -13.75
N MET A 206 5.97 -12.42 -14.90
CA MET A 206 7.13 -12.07 -15.73
C MET A 206 7.11 -10.61 -16.19
N SER A 207 5.92 -10.04 -16.43
CA SER A 207 5.75 -8.62 -16.78
C SER A 207 6.24 -7.69 -15.67
N GLU A 208 6.07 -8.08 -14.40
CA GLU A 208 6.52 -7.32 -13.23
C GLU A 208 8.05 -7.34 -13.13
N ILE A 209 8.66 -8.51 -13.33
CA ILE A 209 10.12 -8.65 -13.37
C ILE A 209 10.72 -7.82 -14.51
N LYS A 210 10.15 -7.89 -15.72
CA LYS A 210 10.59 -7.10 -16.88
C LYS A 210 10.52 -5.60 -16.62
N LYS A 211 9.44 -5.11 -15.98
CA LYS A 211 9.33 -3.70 -15.59
C LYS A 211 10.43 -3.30 -14.61
N MET A 212 10.67 -4.09 -13.58
CA MET A 212 11.75 -3.83 -12.62
C MET A 212 13.10 -3.71 -13.33
N VAL A 213 13.44 -4.68 -14.19
CA VAL A 213 14.72 -4.72 -14.90
C VAL A 213 14.90 -3.50 -15.81
N ALA A 214 13.83 -3.05 -16.47
CA ALA A 214 13.83 -1.82 -17.26
C ALA A 214 14.04 -0.56 -16.41
N ILE A 215 13.30 -0.41 -15.31
CA ILE A 215 13.36 0.77 -14.43
C ILE A 215 14.71 0.88 -13.72
N THR A 216 15.23 -0.25 -13.24
CA THR A 216 16.50 -0.30 -12.48
C THR A 216 17.75 -0.19 -13.34
N GLY A 217 17.61 -0.21 -14.67
CA GLY A 217 18.72 -0.21 -15.62
C GLY A 217 19.56 -1.49 -15.57
N ALA A 218 18.99 -2.61 -15.12
CA ALA A 218 19.69 -3.89 -15.01
C ALA A 218 19.63 -4.73 -16.30
N ASP A 219 18.82 -4.33 -17.28
CA ASP A 219 18.51 -5.10 -18.49
C ASP A 219 19.75 -5.55 -19.28
N SER A 220 20.64 -4.61 -19.59
CA SER A 220 21.86 -4.90 -20.36
C SER A 220 22.89 -5.75 -19.62
N ARG A 221 22.76 -5.90 -18.29
CA ARG A 221 23.70 -6.65 -17.45
C ARG A 221 23.27 -8.10 -17.25
N ASN A 222 21.98 -8.39 -17.30
CA ASN A 222 21.44 -9.72 -17.03
C ASN A 222 21.76 -10.72 -18.15
N GLN A 223 22.01 -11.96 -17.76
CA GLN A 223 22.18 -13.09 -18.68
C GLN A 223 20.88 -13.87 -18.81
N LYS A 224 20.78 -14.68 -19.87
CA LYS A 224 19.59 -15.48 -20.20
C LYS A 224 19.09 -16.38 -19.06
N ASN A 225 19.99 -16.88 -18.22
CA ASN A 225 19.67 -17.83 -17.15
C ASN A 225 19.40 -17.13 -15.80
N ASP A 226 19.61 -15.82 -15.69
CA ASP A 226 19.43 -15.10 -14.43
C ASP A 226 17.94 -14.97 -14.06
N ILE A 227 17.07 -14.92 -15.08
CA ILE A 227 15.60 -14.84 -14.93
C ILE A 227 14.97 -16.07 -15.58
N ALA A 228 14.48 -17.00 -14.77
CA ALA A 228 13.89 -18.23 -15.27
C ALA A 228 12.50 -18.00 -15.91
N GLY A 229 12.36 -18.33 -17.20
CA GLY A 229 11.09 -18.18 -17.91
C GLY A 229 9.98 -19.13 -17.46
N ARG A 230 10.33 -20.29 -16.87
CA ARG A 230 9.39 -21.38 -16.56
C ARG A 230 8.94 -21.48 -15.10
N THR A 231 9.61 -20.78 -14.19
CA THR A 231 9.39 -20.91 -12.74
C THR A 231 8.96 -19.58 -12.10
N ASN A 232 8.72 -18.56 -12.92
CA ASN A 232 8.26 -17.25 -12.48
C ASN A 232 6.90 -16.99 -13.14
N GLY A 233 5.87 -16.81 -12.33
CA GLY A 233 4.51 -16.58 -12.80
C GLY A 233 3.76 -17.82 -13.30
N ASP A 234 4.30 -19.03 -13.11
CA ASP A 234 3.67 -20.31 -13.51
C ASP A 234 2.38 -20.64 -12.72
N GLN A 235 2.12 -19.92 -11.62
CA GLN A 235 0.88 -20.00 -10.84
C GLN A 235 0.19 -18.63 -10.70
N ALA A 236 0.54 -17.66 -11.55
CA ALA A 236 0.00 -16.32 -11.50
C ALA A 236 -1.02 -16.09 -12.63
N SER A 237 -2.20 -15.58 -12.28
CA SER A 237 -3.11 -15.00 -13.28
C SER A 237 -2.65 -13.57 -13.61
N CYS A 238 -1.65 -13.43 -14.48
CA CYS A 238 -1.15 -12.11 -14.85
C CYS A 238 -2.21 -11.32 -15.62
N GLU A 239 -2.82 -10.32 -14.99
CA GLU A 239 -3.90 -9.57 -15.62
C GLU A 239 -3.36 -8.59 -16.66
N THR A 240 -3.75 -8.77 -17.91
CA THR A 240 -3.32 -7.91 -19.02
C THR A 240 -4.45 -7.01 -19.52
N LYS A 241 -5.72 -7.35 -19.23
CA LYS A 241 -6.88 -6.57 -19.65
C LYS A 241 -7.52 -5.80 -18.48
N LEU A 242 -8.09 -4.65 -18.80
CA LEU A 242 -8.80 -3.81 -17.85
C LEU A 242 -10.32 -4.08 -17.91
N LEU A 243 -10.93 -4.43 -16.79
CA LEU A 243 -12.38 -4.47 -16.62
C LEU A 243 -12.89 -3.05 -16.35
N LYS A 244 -13.96 -2.65 -17.03
CA LYS A 244 -14.59 -1.34 -16.82
C LYS A 244 -15.91 -1.49 -16.09
N PHE A 245 -16.14 -0.67 -15.07
CA PHE A 245 -17.45 -0.55 -14.46
C PHE A 245 -18.41 0.14 -15.44
N THR A 246 -19.60 -0.45 -15.60
CA THR A 246 -20.67 0.09 -16.44
C THR A 246 -21.69 0.85 -15.62
N THR A 247 -21.90 0.47 -14.36
CA THR A 247 -22.81 1.16 -13.46
C THR A 247 -22.34 0.97 -12.03
N ILE A 248 -22.26 2.09 -11.30
CA ILE A 248 -22.03 2.11 -9.86
C ILE A 248 -23.21 2.88 -9.25
N LYS A 249 -23.99 2.23 -8.38
CA LYS A 249 -25.08 2.88 -7.63
C LYS A 249 -24.83 2.75 -6.15
N THR A 250 -24.78 3.87 -5.46
CA THR A 250 -24.56 3.95 -4.02
C THR A 250 -25.87 4.26 -3.28
N THR A 251 -25.96 3.79 -2.05
CA THR A 251 -26.98 4.15 -1.06
C THR A 251 -26.30 4.30 0.29
N PHE A 252 -27.02 4.69 1.34
CA PHE A 252 -26.40 4.92 2.66
C PHE A 252 -25.71 3.68 3.28
N ASN A 253 -26.07 2.46 2.86
CA ASN A 253 -25.51 1.23 3.41
C ASN A 253 -25.23 0.12 2.39
N MET A 254 -25.36 0.40 1.09
CA MET A 254 -25.13 -0.58 0.02
C MET A 254 -24.49 0.06 -1.21
N ILE A 255 -23.68 -0.73 -1.91
CA ILE A 255 -23.11 -0.38 -3.21
C ILE A 255 -23.49 -1.47 -4.21
N MET A 256 -24.13 -1.08 -5.31
CA MET A 256 -24.41 -1.94 -6.45
C MET A 256 -23.40 -1.68 -7.55
N LEU A 257 -22.68 -2.73 -7.92
CA LEU A 257 -21.68 -2.71 -8.98
C LEU A 257 -22.18 -3.48 -10.20
N LYS A 258 -21.90 -2.95 -11.39
CA LYS A 258 -21.97 -3.67 -12.67
C LYS A 258 -20.73 -3.37 -13.49
N TRP A 259 -20.19 -4.36 -14.18
CA TRP A 259 -19.00 -4.21 -15.03
C TRP A 259 -19.18 -4.91 -16.37
N GLU A 260 -18.31 -4.61 -17.33
CA GLU A 260 -18.32 -5.26 -18.64
C GLU A 260 -18.02 -6.76 -18.50
N THR A 261 -18.71 -7.58 -19.28
CA THR A 261 -18.42 -9.02 -19.38
C THR A 261 -16.99 -9.23 -19.87
N PHE A 262 -16.29 -10.20 -19.28
CA PHE A 262 -14.99 -10.66 -19.76
C PHE A 262 -15.06 -12.15 -20.06
N TRP A 263 -14.47 -12.56 -21.18
CA TRP A 263 -14.29 -13.95 -21.56
C TRP A 263 -12.84 -14.17 -22.03
N PRO A 264 -12.11 -15.13 -21.45
CA PRO A 264 -10.80 -15.54 -21.95
C PRO A 264 -10.93 -16.30 -23.28
N SER A 265 -9.80 -16.58 -23.94
CA SER A 265 -9.77 -17.29 -25.23
C SER A 265 -10.48 -18.64 -25.16
N ASP A 266 -10.26 -19.39 -24.08
CA ASP A 266 -11.07 -20.54 -23.71
C ASP A 266 -11.99 -20.15 -22.55
N PHE A 267 -13.29 -20.02 -22.83
CA PHE A 267 -14.28 -19.61 -21.83
C PHE A 267 -14.34 -20.54 -20.61
N ARG A 268 -13.88 -21.79 -20.72
CA ARG A 268 -13.87 -22.77 -19.62
C ARG A 268 -12.88 -22.39 -18.52
N ASP A 269 -11.90 -21.57 -18.88
CA ASP A 269 -10.92 -21.08 -17.94
C ASP A 269 -11.49 -20.00 -17.03
N LEU A 270 -12.63 -19.37 -17.37
CA LEU A 270 -13.29 -18.42 -16.48
C LEU A 270 -14.09 -19.14 -15.41
N LEU A 271 -13.57 -19.15 -14.18
CA LEU A 271 -14.27 -19.70 -13.01
C LEU A 271 -15.27 -18.68 -12.43
N GLY A 272 -14.98 -17.38 -12.55
CA GLY A 272 -15.85 -16.32 -12.07
C GLY A 272 -15.12 -14.98 -11.91
N PHE A 273 -15.66 -14.14 -11.05
CA PHE A 273 -15.08 -12.85 -10.66
C PHE A 273 -14.96 -12.77 -9.14
N MET A 274 -13.93 -12.08 -8.66
CA MET A 274 -13.76 -11.72 -7.26
C MET A 274 -13.96 -10.22 -7.12
N VAL A 275 -14.89 -9.80 -6.26
CA VAL A 275 -15.09 -8.41 -5.85
C VAL A 275 -14.36 -8.20 -4.53
N LEU A 276 -13.32 -7.38 -4.55
CA LEU A 276 -12.51 -7.03 -3.39
C LEU A 276 -12.91 -5.64 -2.90
N TYR A 277 -13.19 -5.47 -1.61
CA TYR A 277 -13.47 -4.17 -1.02
C TYR A 277 -12.90 -4.02 0.40
N LYS A 278 -12.48 -2.78 0.76
CA LYS A 278 -12.06 -2.42 2.12
C LYS A 278 -12.36 -0.97 2.45
N GLU A 279 -12.48 -0.64 3.73
CA GLU A 279 -12.58 0.75 4.20
C GLU A 279 -11.27 1.49 3.88
N ALA A 280 -11.38 2.65 3.25
CA ALA A 280 -10.25 3.43 2.74
C ALA A 280 -10.47 4.92 3.00
N PRO A 281 -10.08 5.43 4.17
CA PRO A 281 -10.20 6.86 4.49
C PRO A 281 -9.42 7.77 3.53
N TYR A 282 -8.39 7.21 2.88
CA TYR A 282 -7.51 7.90 1.95
C TYR A 282 -7.50 7.22 0.58
N ARG A 283 -7.14 7.96 -0.47
CA ARG A 283 -7.12 7.49 -1.88
C ARG A 283 -5.80 6.86 -2.32
N ASN A 284 -4.94 6.48 -1.39
CA ASN A 284 -3.58 5.97 -1.65
C ASN A 284 -3.44 4.46 -1.39
N VAL A 285 -4.54 3.72 -1.47
CA VAL A 285 -4.59 2.28 -1.24
C VAL A 285 -4.01 1.52 -2.44
N THR A 286 -3.26 0.45 -2.17
CA THR A 286 -2.83 -0.52 -3.19
C THR A 286 -3.42 -1.92 -2.93
N GLU A 287 -3.48 -2.77 -3.96
CA GLU A 287 -3.98 -4.16 -3.87
C GLU A 287 -3.30 -4.94 -2.74
N PHE A 288 -1.99 -4.76 -2.59
CA PHE A 288 -1.17 -5.52 -1.64
C PHE A 288 -0.91 -4.80 -0.32
N ASP A 289 -1.51 -3.62 -0.12
CA ASP A 289 -1.35 -2.80 1.07
C ASP A 289 -1.79 -3.55 2.34
N GLY A 290 -0.83 -3.86 3.20
CA GLY A 290 -1.02 -4.58 4.46
C GLY A 290 -1.28 -6.09 4.32
N GLN A 291 -1.15 -6.66 3.11
CA GLN A 291 -1.48 -8.06 2.86
C GLN A 291 -0.29 -9.00 3.13
N ASP A 292 -0.51 -9.95 4.04
CA ASP A 292 0.36 -11.11 4.24
C ASP A 292 -0.19 -12.35 3.55
N ALA A 293 0.66 -13.35 3.34
CA ALA A 293 0.21 -14.66 2.85
C ALA A 293 -0.87 -15.30 3.75
N CYS A 294 -0.93 -14.91 5.03
CA CYS A 294 -1.90 -15.38 6.02
C CYS A 294 -3.16 -14.49 6.13
N GLY A 295 -3.28 -13.42 5.34
CA GLY A 295 -4.51 -12.61 5.24
C GLY A 295 -4.79 -11.64 6.40
N SER A 296 -3.76 -11.22 7.15
CA SER A 296 -3.93 -10.16 8.14
C SER A 296 -4.20 -8.80 7.45
N ASN A 297 -5.06 -7.93 8.01
CA ASN A 297 -5.48 -6.63 7.41
C ASN A 297 -6.01 -6.69 5.95
N SER A 298 -6.63 -7.81 5.55
CA SER A 298 -6.97 -8.09 4.16
C SER A 298 -8.25 -7.42 3.65
N TRP A 299 -8.33 -7.28 2.32
CA TRP A 299 -9.56 -7.01 1.57
C TRP A 299 -10.66 -8.02 1.93
N THR A 300 -11.91 -7.56 1.96
CA THR A 300 -13.07 -8.47 1.97
C THR A 300 -13.32 -8.92 0.53
N ILE A 301 -13.44 -10.23 0.33
CA ILE A 301 -13.58 -10.85 -1.00
C ILE A 301 -14.98 -11.45 -1.12
N ALA A 302 -15.67 -11.15 -2.21
CA ALA A 302 -16.92 -11.78 -2.59
C ALA A 302 -16.81 -12.40 -3.99
N ASP A 303 -17.04 -13.70 -4.07
CA ASP A 303 -17.03 -14.43 -5.33
C ASP A 303 -18.35 -14.23 -6.08
N VAL A 304 -18.25 -14.08 -7.40
CA VAL A 304 -19.37 -13.80 -8.30
C VAL A 304 -19.26 -14.74 -9.50
N ASP A 305 -20.29 -15.56 -9.67
CA ASP A 305 -20.37 -16.50 -10.78
C ASP A 305 -20.33 -15.79 -12.16
N PRO A 306 -19.75 -16.42 -13.18
CA PRO A 306 -19.73 -15.87 -14.52
C PRO A 306 -21.17 -15.78 -15.08
N PRO A 307 -21.47 -14.76 -15.90
CA PRO A 307 -22.80 -14.61 -16.49
C PRO A 307 -23.08 -15.77 -17.46
N SER A 308 -24.36 -16.07 -17.66
CA SER A 308 -24.76 -17.06 -18.67
C SER A 308 -24.18 -16.69 -20.03
N ARG A 309 -23.65 -17.70 -20.73
CA ARG A 309 -23.03 -17.49 -22.04
C ARG A 309 -24.04 -16.84 -23.00
N PRO A 310 -23.61 -15.88 -23.84
CA PRO A 310 -24.44 -15.45 -24.96
C PRO A 310 -24.68 -16.65 -25.89
N THR A 311 -25.90 -17.19 -25.89
CA THR A 311 -26.39 -18.09 -26.94
C THR A 311 -26.85 -17.24 -28.12
N ASP A 312 -26.80 -17.77 -29.35
CA ASP A 312 -27.28 -17.07 -30.55
C ASP A 312 -28.64 -16.42 -30.30
N GLY A 313 -28.68 -15.08 -30.34
CA GLY A 313 -29.88 -14.26 -30.12
C GLY A 313 -30.04 -13.59 -28.75
N LYS A 314 -29.21 -13.90 -27.74
CA LYS A 314 -29.24 -13.21 -26.42
C LYS A 314 -27.89 -12.56 -26.10
N LYS A 315 -27.88 -11.24 -25.90
CA LYS A 315 -26.71 -10.52 -25.40
C LYS A 315 -26.37 -11.03 -23.99
N ALA A 316 -25.08 -11.22 -23.74
CA ALA A 316 -24.59 -11.53 -22.40
C ALA A 316 -24.96 -10.40 -21.44
N GLU A 317 -25.60 -10.71 -20.31
CA GLU A 317 -25.86 -9.72 -19.27
C GLU A 317 -24.54 -9.36 -18.59
N ASN A 318 -24.33 -8.07 -18.34
CA ASN A 318 -23.19 -7.60 -17.56
C ASN A 318 -23.25 -8.18 -16.14
N PRO A 319 -22.13 -8.73 -15.61
CA PRO A 319 -22.08 -9.20 -14.24
C PRO A 319 -22.40 -8.06 -13.25
N LYS A 320 -23.00 -8.43 -12.11
CA LYS A 320 -23.43 -7.48 -11.09
C LYS A 320 -23.27 -8.06 -9.69
N HIS A 321 -22.94 -7.21 -8.72
CA HIS A 321 -22.82 -7.62 -7.32
C HIS A 321 -23.25 -6.51 -6.36
N LEU A 322 -24.04 -6.88 -5.33
CA LEU A 322 -24.56 -5.99 -4.29
C LEU A 322 -23.78 -6.16 -3.00
N ILE A 323 -22.96 -5.17 -2.67
CA ILE A 323 -22.22 -5.15 -1.41
C ILE A 323 -23.12 -4.58 -0.32
N ARG A 324 -23.39 -5.39 0.71
CA ARG A 324 -24.17 -5.01 1.90
C ARG A 324 -23.91 -5.98 3.06
N PRO A 325 -24.01 -5.52 4.33
CA PRO A 325 -24.21 -4.13 4.77
C PRO A 325 -22.90 -3.34 4.84
N LEU A 326 -22.95 -2.03 4.56
CA LEU A 326 -21.80 -1.10 4.67
C LEU A 326 -22.10 0.03 5.66
N LYS A 327 -21.03 0.65 6.21
CA LYS A 327 -21.15 1.79 7.11
C LYS A 327 -21.53 3.05 6.32
N PRO A 328 -22.55 3.81 6.75
CA PRO A 328 -22.86 5.10 6.15
C PRO A 328 -21.68 6.07 6.24
N TRP A 329 -21.62 7.02 5.30
CA TRP A 329 -20.58 8.07 5.26
C TRP A 329 -19.13 7.57 5.28
N THR A 330 -18.91 6.32 4.86
CA THR A 330 -17.60 5.69 4.85
C THR A 330 -17.11 5.55 3.41
N GLN A 331 -15.82 5.84 3.19
CA GLN A 331 -15.17 5.67 1.90
C GLN A 331 -14.63 4.25 1.78
N TYR A 332 -14.92 3.59 0.66
CA TYR A 332 -14.48 2.25 0.34
C TYR A 332 -13.59 2.27 -0.90
N ALA A 333 -12.53 1.47 -0.88
CA ALA A 333 -11.82 1.08 -2.08
C ALA A 333 -12.43 -0.22 -2.59
N ILE A 334 -12.62 -0.34 -3.91
CA ILE A 334 -13.26 -1.50 -4.55
C ILE A 334 -12.48 -1.88 -5.80
N MET A 335 -12.31 -3.18 -6.02
CA MET A 335 -11.69 -3.75 -7.21
C MET A 335 -12.43 -5.03 -7.63
N VAL A 336 -12.48 -5.32 -8.93
CA VAL A 336 -12.96 -6.58 -9.47
C VAL A 336 -11.85 -7.27 -10.23
N LYS A 337 -11.67 -8.56 -10.00
CA LYS A 337 -10.68 -9.41 -10.69
C LYS A 337 -11.35 -10.64 -11.27
N THR A 338 -10.83 -11.16 -12.37
CA THR A 338 -11.25 -12.46 -12.90
C THR A 338 -10.61 -13.58 -12.10
N GLN A 339 -11.37 -14.64 -11.82
CA GLN A 339 -10.84 -15.89 -11.31
C GLN A 339 -10.72 -16.87 -12.48
N LEU A 340 -9.48 -17.27 -12.78
CA LEU A 340 -9.18 -18.18 -13.88
C LEU A 340 -8.71 -19.54 -13.37
N SER A 341 -9.00 -20.59 -14.16
CA SER A 341 -8.35 -21.89 -14.02
C SER A 341 -6.86 -21.75 -14.30
N ALA A 342 -6.04 -22.59 -13.66
CA ALA A 342 -4.61 -22.65 -13.91
C ALA A 342 -4.34 -23.29 -15.29
N SER A 343 -4.57 -22.54 -16.37
CA SER A 343 -4.11 -22.85 -17.71
C SER A 343 -2.96 -21.91 -18.08
N ASP A 344 -1.93 -22.43 -18.73
CA ASP A 344 -0.64 -21.76 -18.95
C ASP A 344 -0.72 -20.45 -19.80
N GLU A 345 -1.88 -20.09 -20.33
CA GLU A 345 -1.99 -19.05 -21.36
C GLU A 345 -3.19 -18.11 -21.25
N ALA A 346 -4.10 -18.26 -20.28
CA ALA A 346 -5.29 -17.41 -20.21
C ALA A 346 -4.96 -16.03 -19.58
N PRO A 347 -4.96 -14.91 -20.35
CA PRO A 347 -4.73 -13.59 -19.78
C PRO A 347 -5.89 -13.20 -18.85
N GLY A 348 -5.58 -12.90 -17.58
CA GLY A 348 -6.57 -12.38 -16.63
C GLY A 348 -7.03 -10.96 -16.96
N ALA A 349 -8.12 -10.53 -16.34
CA ALA A 349 -8.56 -9.15 -16.36
C ALA A 349 -8.85 -8.61 -14.95
N ARG A 350 -8.61 -7.31 -14.77
CA ARG A 350 -8.86 -6.61 -13.50
C ARG A 350 -9.44 -5.23 -13.73
N SER A 351 -10.28 -4.73 -12.84
CA SER A 351 -10.72 -3.35 -12.89
C SER A 351 -9.61 -2.38 -12.50
N GLN A 352 -9.80 -1.10 -12.78
CA GLN A 352 -8.90 -0.08 -12.23
C GLN A 352 -9.09 -0.03 -10.70
N GLU A 353 -8.01 0.27 -9.98
CA GLU A 353 -8.02 0.43 -8.51
C GLU A 353 -8.76 1.69 -8.04
N ARG A 354 -9.28 2.50 -8.97
CA ARG A 354 -9.65 3.91 -8.75
C ARG A 354 -11.08 4.15 -8.27
N ASP A 355 -11.86 3.12 -7.95
CA ASP A 355 -13.24 3.34 -7.51
C ASP A 355 -13.29 3.56 -5.99
N HIS A 356 -12.68 4.68 -5.56
CA HIS A 356 -12.87 5.21 -4.21
C HIS A 356 -14.28 5.78 -4.11
N LEU A 357 -15.20 4.98 -3.59
CA LEU A 357 -16.61 5.34 -3.49
C LEU A 357 -16.92 5.77 -2.06
N ARG A 358 -17.49 6.97 -1.92
CA ARG A 358 -18.00 7.47 -0.65
C ARG A 358 -19.50 7.20 -0.59
N LEU A 359 -19.95 6.56 0.49
CA LEU A 359 -21.38 6.35 0.70
C LEU A 359 -22.03 7.63 1.20
N ASP A 360 -23.19 7.98 0.64
CA ASP A 360 -23.95 9.16 1.05
C ASP A 360 -24.40 9.07 2.49
N GLN A 361 -24.38 10.22 3.16
CA GLN A 361 -25.08 10.39 4.42
C GLN A 361 -26.55 10.65 4.09
N ARG A 362 -27.41 9.63 4.18
CA ARG A 362 -28.82 9.96 4.46
C ARG A 362 -28.83 10.50 5.86
N ILE A 363 -29.07 11.81 5.98
CA ILE A 363 -29.37 12.43 7.25
C ILE A 363 -30.56 11.65 7.82
N GLN A 364 -30.33 10.82 8.84
CA GLN A 364 -31.39 10.39 9.74
C GLN A 364 -31.78 11.60 10.59
N SER A 365 -32.42 12.60 9.97
CA SER A 365 -33.13 13.68 10.67
C SER A 365 -34.60 13.62 10.27
N LEU A 366 -35.26 12.52 10.61
CA LEU A 366 -36.72 12.44 10.57
C LEU A 366 -37.30 11.99 11.92
N CYS A 367 -36.62 12.31 13.01
CA CYS A 367 -37.18 12.29 14.36
C CYS A 367 -36.58 13.44 15.19
N ALA A 368 -36.89 14.71 14.86
CA ALA A 368 -36.90 15.85 15.80
C ALA A 368 -37.12 17.20 15.10
N SER A 369 -38.20 17.39 14.34
CA SER A 369 -38.78 18.72 14.14
C SER A 369 -40.14 18.60 13.48
N GLY A 370 -41.12 19.29 14.07
CA GLY A 370 -42.52 19.28 13.64
C GLY A 370 -42.75 19.86 12.23
N PRO A 371 -44.02 19.86 11.78
CA PRO A 371 -44.38 20.09 10.40
C PRO A 371 -44.38 21.59 10.10
N HIS A 372 -43.22 22.20 9.85
CA HIS A 372 -43.19 23.53 9.26
C HIS A 372 -41.86 23.92 8.60
N LEU A 373 -41.23 23.03 7.84
CA LEU A 373 -40.19 23.44 6.88
C LEU A 373 -40.06 22.37 5.79
N LEU A 374 -41.04 22.38 4.90
CA LEU A 374 -41.10 21.52 3.72
C LEU A 374 -41.11 22.41 2.47
N LEU A 375 -40.04 23.17 2.29
CA LEU A 375 -39.67 23.74 1.00
C LEU A 375 -38.20 24.20 1.08
N GLN A 376 -37.42 23.87 0.06
CA GLN A 376 -35.97 24.07 -0.08
C GLN A 376 -35.10 22.96 0.53
N LEU A 377 -34.90 21.89 -0.24
CA LEU A 377 -33.60 21.24 -0.50
C LEU A 377 -33.84 20.07 -1.48
N LEU A 378 -34.31 20.39 -2.67
CA LEU A 378 -34.18 19.53 -3.85
C LEU A 378 -33.42 20.36 -4.87
N LEU A 379 -32.13 20.07 -5.03
CA LEU A 379 -31.27 20.33 -6.19
C LEU A 379 -29.82 20.41 -5.72
N SER A 380 -29.14 19.25 -5.67
CA SER A 380 -27.69 19.12 -5.87
C SER A 380 -27.37 17.62 -5.98
N ASP A 381 -27.86 16.99 -7.05
CA ASP A 381 -27.29 15.74 -7.54
C ASP A 381 -26.10 16.11 -8.44
N HIS A 382 -24.89 16.11 -7.89
CA HIS A 382 -23.68 16.02 -8.68
C HIS A 382 -22.78 14.93 -8.08
N LEU A 383 -22.77 13.77 -8.72
CA LEU A 383 -21.68 12.80 -8.61
C LEU A 383 -20.42 13.43 -9.21
N GLU A 384 -19.37 13.63 -8.41
CA GLU A 384 -18.02 13.79 -8.93
C GLU A 384 -17.40 12.41 -9.20
N VAL A 385 -17.48 11.98 -10.46
CA VAL A 385 -16.65 10.90 -11.01
C VAL A 385 -15.59 11.58 -11.88
N GLU A 386 -14.42 11.88 -11.31
CA GLU A 386 -13.31 12.45 -12.08
C GLU A 386 -12.50 11.35 -12.76
N THR A 387 -12.81 11.10 -14.05
CA THR A 387 -11.96 10.28 -14.91
C THR A 387 -10.79 11.11 -15.45
N SER A 388 -9.57 10.74 -15.04
CA SER A 388 -8.32 11.30 -15.56
C SER A 388 -8.18 11.04 -17.08
N HIS A 389 -8.39 12.05 -17.92
CA HIS A 389 -8.01 12.05 -19.33
C HIS A 389 -6.78 12.93 -19.57
N GLN A 390 -5.72 12.35 -20.13
CA GLN A 390 -4.63 13.08 -20.77
C GLN A 390 -5.11 13.64 -22.12
N PRO A 391 -4.75 14.88 -22.51
CA PRO A 391 -5.16 15.43 -23.80
C PRO A 391 -4.26 14.88 -24.93
N GLN A 392 -4.84 14.15 -25.87
CA GLN A 392 -4.23 13.93 -27.19
C GLN A 392 -4.38 15.20 -28.03
N ARG A 393 -3.25 15.78 -28.46
CA ARG A 393 -3.22 16.79 -29.52
C ARG A 393 -3.63 16.12 -30.84
N GLN A 394 -4.77 16.54 -31.39
CA GLN A 394 -5.16 16.25 -32.78
C GLN A 394 -4.44 17.22 -33.71
N HIS A 395 -3.69 16.70 -34.68
CA HIS A 395 -3.21 17.46 -35.83
C HIS A 395 -4.31 17.45 -36.91
N HIS A 396 -4.81 18.63 -37.28
CA HIS A 396 -5.61 18.82 -38.49
C HIS A 396 -4.70 18.89 -39.74
N PRO A 397 -5.14 18.33 -40.88
CA PRO A 397 -4.45 18.52 -42.16
C PRO A 397 -4.92 19.81 -42.86
N LEU A 398 -3.98 20.55 -43.45
CA LEU A 398 -4.25 21.68 -44.33
C LEU A 398 -4.51 21.22 -45.78
N PRO A 399 -5.31 21.96 -46.57
CA PRO A 399 -5.72 21.57 -47.91
C PRO A 399 -4.66 21.93 -48.97
N GLY A 400 -4.64 21.15 -50.05
CA GLY A 400 -3.72 21.32 -51.16
C GLY A 400 -4.00 22.58 -52.01
N HIS A 401 -2.93 23.11 -52.59
CA HIS A 401 -2.96 24.02 -53.72
C HIS A 401 -2.08 23.45 -54.83
N LEU A 402 -2.70 23.20 -55.99
CA LEU A 402 -2.06 23.00 -57.29
C LEU A 402 -2.04 24.35 -58.01
N SER A 403 -0.88 24.74 -58.55
CA SER A 403 -0.76 25.32 -59.92
C SER A 403 0.71 25.65 -60.26
N GLU A 404 1.24 24.90 -61.22
CA GLU A 404 2.11 25.26 -62.37
C GLU A 404 3.27 26.28 -62.25
N THR A 405 4.48 25.71 -62.37
CA THR A 405 5.67 26.11 -63.17
C THR A 405 5.94 27.58 -63.53
N ALA A 406 6.98 28.16 -62.91
CA ALA A 406 8.22 28.67 -63.52
C ALA A 406 9.18 29.16 -62.42
#